data_AF-A0AAX0ZCE7-F1
#
_entry.id   AF-A0AAX0ZCE7-F1
#
_cell.length_a   1.000
_cell.length_b   1.000
_cell.length_c   1.000
_cell.angle_alpha   90.00
_cell.angle_beta   90.00
_cell.angle_gamma   90.00
#
_symmetry.space_group_name_H-M   'P 1'
#
loop_
_entity.id
_entity.type
_entity.pdbx_description
1 polymer ?
#
loop_
_entity_poly.entity_id
_entity_poly.type
_entity_poly.pdbx_seq_one_letter_code
_entity_poly.pdbx_strand_id
1 'polypeptide(L)'
;MEGTNMKKIIIFIIFIITIIIGLLFFIQPLKNQISFLTVKNTNLTELKVGQLELGLKKRNYSENEWIKTSNSNYFKVNNRKEIVAISLENNQSYINSTININSTEKNIYDYFGENAYHRVDDQGYKIIGYKDSKHDIKLEFFYLESNLERIIISKFEGF
;
A
#
# COMPACT_ATOMS: atom_id res chain seq x y z
N MET A 1 -6.66 -1.87 -69.13
CA MET A 1 -5.79 -2.32 -68.02
C MET A 1 -5.94 -1.39 -66.80
N GLU A 2 -7.17 -0.98 -66.45
CA GLU A 2 -7.43 0.03 -65.40
C GLU A 2 -8.16 -0.55 -64.17
N GLY A 3 -9.04 -1.56 -64.35
CA GLY A 3 -9.80 -2.15 -63.25
C GLY A 3 -8.95 -2.94 -62.24
N THR A 4 -7.85 -3.55 -62.68
CA THR A 4 -6.96 -4.34 -61.81
C THR A 4 -6.12 -3.45 -60.88
N ASN A 5 -5.72 -2.27 -61.35
CA ASN A 5 -4.98 -1.30 -60.54
C ASN A 5 -5.89 -0.65 -59.49
N MET A 6 -7.14 -0.33 -59.87
CA MET A 6 -8.12 0.22 -58.94
C MET A 6 -8.47 -0.76 -57.81
N LYS A 7 -8.63 -2.06 -58.12
CA LYS A 7 -8.83 -3.11 -57.11
C LYS A 7 -7.63 -3.27 -56.17
N LYS A 8 -6.40 -3.21 -56.68
CA LYS A 8 -5.18 -3.26 -55.85
C LYS A 8 -5.07 -2.06 -54.91
N ILE A 9 -5.43 -0.87 -55.38
CA ILE A 9 -5.46 0.36 -54.56
C ILE A 9 -6.50 0.24 -53.44
N ILE A 10 -7.71 -0.25 -53.75
CA ILE A 10 -8.77 -0.46 -52.75
C ILE A 10 -8.34 -1.48 -51.69
N ILE A 11 -7.73 -2.60 -52.09
CA ILE A 11 -7.23 -3.62 -51.15
C ILE A 11 -6.12 -3.04 -50.25
N PHE A 12 -5.24 -2.21 -50.80
CA PHE A 12 -4.17 -1.56 -50.05
C PHE A 12 -4.71 -0.57 -49.01
N ILE A 13 -5.75 0.19 -49.36
CA ILE A 13 -6.42 1.11 -48.43
C ILE A 13 -7.08 0.33 -47.28
N ILE A 14 -7.77 -0.78 -47.58
CA ILE A 14 -8.39 -1.64 -46.56
C ILE A 14 -7.32 -2.20 -45.61
N PHE A 15 -6.17 -2.63 -46.15
CA PHE A 15 -5.06 -3.17 -45.37
C PHE A 15 -4.44 -2.13 -44.42
N ILE A 16 -4.31 -0.87 -44.87
CA ILE A 16 -3.82 0.21 -44.01
C ILE A 16 -4.85 0.52 -42.90
N ILE A 17 -6.13 0.53 -43.21
CA ILE A 17 -7.19 0.77 -42.22
C ILE A 17 -7.22 -0.34 -41.16
N THR A 18 -7.07 -1.61 -41.53
CA THR A 18 -7.00 -2.71 -40.55
C THR A 18 -5.75 -2.63 -39.67
N ILE A 19 -4.60 -2.19 -40.21
CA ILE A 19 -3.39 -1.96 -39.40
C ILE A 19 -3.59 -0.80 -38.41
N ILE A 20 -4.20 0.31 -38.84
CA ILE A 20 -4.47 1.46 -37.98
C ILE A 20 -5.45 1.09 -36.85
N ILE A 21 -6.52 0.34 -37.18
CA ILE A 21 -7.48 -0.15 -36.18
C ILE A 21 -6.79 -1.11 -35.21
N GLY A 22 -5.94 -2.03 -35.70
CA GLY A 22 -5.15 -2.93 -34.86
C GLY A 22 -4.23 -2.18 -33.89
N LEU A 23 -3.50 -1.18 -34.38
CA LEU A 23 -2.64 -0.34 -33.55
C LEU A 23 -3.42 0.45 -32.48
N LEU A 24 -4.62 0.95 -32.80
CA LEU A 24 -5.50 1.62 -31.84
C LEU A 24 -6.00 0.69 -30.72
N PHE A 25 -6.18 -0.62 -30.99
CA PHE A 25 -6.55 -1.60 -29.96
C PHE A 25 -5.36 -2.01 -29.07
N PHE A 26 -4.12 -1.95 -29.56
CA PHE A 26 -2.90 -2.28 -28.78
C PHE A 26 -2.36 -1.11 -27.96
N ILE A 27 -2.74 0.13 -28.28
CA ILE A 27 -2.41 1.33 -27.48
C ILE A 27 -3.62 1.67 -26.59
N GLN A 28 -4.16 0.69 -25.88
CA GLN A 28 -4.77 1.03 -24.61
C GLN A 28 -3.62 1.47 -23.70
N PRO A 29 -3.71 2.59 -22.96
CA PRO A 29 -2.80 2.75 -21.84
C PRO A 29 -2.93 1.47 -21.03
N LEU A 30 -1.82 0.82 -20.69
CA LEU A 30 -1.75 0.14 -19.40
C LEU A 30 -2.04 1.25 -18.39
N LYS A 31 -3.34 1.53 -18.19
CA LYS A 31 -3.82 1.85 -16.88
C LYS A 31 -3.24 0.69 -16.08
N ASN A 32 -2.23 1.00 -15.28
CA ASN A 32 -2.18 0.43 -13.94
C ASN A 32 -3.57 0.69 -13.36
N GLN A 33 -4.54 -0.14 -13.74
CA GLN A 33 -5.58 -0.57 -12.86
C GLN A 33 -4.77 -1.31 -11.80
N ILE A 34 -4.23 -0.53 -10.86
CA ILE A 34 -4.20 -0.93 -9.47
C ILE A 34 -5.65 -1.34 -9.28
N SER A 35 -5.90 -2.63 -9.42
CA SER A 35 -7.19 -3.22 -9.12
C SER A 35 -7.28 -3.00 -7.63
N PHE A 36 -7.79 -1.83 -7.23
CA PHE A 36 -8.45 -1.66 -5.96
C PHE A 36 -9.71 -2.51 -6.08
N LEU A 37 -9.52 -3.84 -6.09
CA LEU A 37 -10.43 -4.74 -5.42
C LEU A 37 -10.62 -4.08 -4.07
N THR A 38 -11.78 -3.48 -3.94
CA THR A 38 -12.26 -2.85 -2.73
C THR A 38 -12.27 -3.98 -1.71
N VAL A 39 -11.14 -4.20 -1.05
CA VAL A 39 -11.05 -5.00 0.16
C VAL A 39 -12.12 -4.37 1.04
N LYS A 40 -13.15 -5.15 1.38
CA LYS A 40 -14.23 -4.75 2.27
C LYS A 40 -13.62 -3.91 3.39
N ASN A 41 -13.84 -2.59 3.36
CA ASN A 41 -13.36 -1.58 4.30
C ASN A 41 -12.36 -2.12 5.34
N THR A 42 -11.06 -2.01 5.11
CA THR A 42 -10.15 -2.05 6.26
C THR A 42 -10.32 -0.72 6.97
N ASN A 43 -11.28 -0.63 7.90
CA ASN A 43 -11.48 0.58 8.69
C ASN A 43 -10.29 0.72 9.66
N LEU A 44 -9.19 1.34 9.21
CA LEU A 44 -7.99 1.50 10.01
C LEU A 44 -8.18 2.50 11.17
N THR A 45 -9.30 3.24 11.20
CA THR A 45 -9.62 4.18 12.28
C THR A 45 -9.87 3.50 13.62
N GLU A 46 -10.19 2.20 13.62
CA GLU A 46 -10.38 1.39 14.83
C GLU A 46 -9.07 0.76 15.35
N LEU A 47 -7.94 0.95 14.64
CA LEU A 47 -6.66 0.38 15.05
C LEU A 47 -6.09 1.09 16.28
N LYS A 48 -6.31 0.45 17.43
CA LYS A 48 -5.75 0.87 18.71
C LYS A 48 -4.48 0.08 19.00
N VAL A 49 -3.35 0.77 19.06
CA VAL A 49 -2.15 0.22 19.67
C VAL A 49 -2.15 0.60 21.14
N GLY A 50 -2.67 -0.29 21.99
CA GLY A 50 -2.91 0.02 23.40
C GLY A 50 -3.89 1.19 23.57
N GLN A 51 -3.43 2.33 24.09
CA GLN A 51 -4.22 3.57 24.24
C GLN A 51 -3.88 4.65 23.19
N LEU A 52 -3.04 4.34 22.20
CA LEU A 52 -2.60 5.31 21.20
C LEU A 52 -3.44 5.23 19.94
N GLU A 53 -4.08 6.35 19.63
CA GLU A 53 -4.90 6.54 18.44
C GLU A 53 -4.27 7.65 17.59
N LEU A 54 -4.20 7.41 16.28
CA LEU A 54 -3.65 8.37 15.33
C LEU A 54 -4.46 9.68 15.35
N GLY A 55 -3.78 10.82 15.31
CA GLY A 55 -4.42 12.14 15.36
C GLY A 55 -4.78 12.64 16.76
N LEU A 56 -4.63 11.84 17.83
CA LEU A 56 -4.77 12.37 19.19
C LEU A 56 -3.57 13.23 19.59
N LYS A 57 -3.86 14.32 20.30
CA LYS A 57 -2.84 15.23 20.85
C LYS A 57 -2.21 14.64 22.11
N LYS A 58 -0.89 14.41 22.07
CA LYS A 58 -0.11 13.93 23.20
C LYS A 58 0.83 15.05 23.68
N ARG A 59 0.97 15.25 25.00
CA ARG A 59 1.69 16.43 25.54
C ARG A 59 3.21 16.27 25.49
N ASN A 60 3.92 17.36 25.14
CA ASN A 60 5.37 17.57 25.17
C ASN A 60 6.23 16.45 24.58
N TYR A 61 6.22 16.33 23.25
CA TYR A 61 7.08 15.42 22.50
C TYR A 61 7.82 16.16 21.39
N SER A 62 9.07 15.76 21.13
CA SER A 62 9.82 16.21 19.96
C SER A 62 9.11 15.78 18.67
N GLU A 63 9.12 16.66 17.67
CA GLU A 63 8.53 16.37 16.37
C GLU A 63 9.36 15.34 15.60
N ASN A 64 8.70 14.44 14.86
CA ASN A 64 9.29 13.45 13.95
C ASN A 64 10.31 12.46 14.57
N GLU A 65 10.48 12.48 15.89
CA GLU A 65 11.29 11.51 16.62
C GLU A 65 10.47 10.28 17.04
N TRP A 66 11.08 9.10 16.94
CA TRP A 66 10.49 7.88 17.49
C TRP A 66 10.57 7.90 19.01
N ILE A 67 9.42 7.97 19.67
CA ILE A 67 9.29 8.02 21.13
C ILE A 67 8.84 6.66 21.64
N LYS A 68 9.64 6.05 22.52
CA LYS A 68 9.33 4.76 23.13
C LYS A 68 8.22 4.91 24.17
N THR A 69 7.27 3.99 24.16
CA THR A 69 6.19 3.85 25.15
C THR A 69 6.62 2.90 26.27
N SER A 70 5.90 2.92 27.39
CA SER A 70 6.08 1.95 28.49
C SER A 70 6.01 0.50 28.05
N ASN A 71 5.24 0.23 26.99
CA ASN A 71 5.04 -1.12 26.47
C ASN A 71 6.13 -1.50 25.45
N SER A 72 7.17 -0.69 25.22
CA SER A 72 8.20 -0.93 24.19
C SER A 72 7.73 -0.82 22.73
N ASN A 73 6.57 -0.24 22.48
CA ASN A 73 6.20 0.27 21.15
C ASN A 73 6.75 1.69 20.96
N TYR A 74 6.77 2.17 19.71
CA TYR A 74 7.19 3.53 19.40
C TYR A 74 6.08 4.32 18.72
N PHE A 75 6.11 5.65 18.84
CA PHE A 75 5.23 6.54 18.08
C PHE A 75 5.98 7.80 17.62
N LYS A 76 5.47 8.46 16.59
CA LYS A 76 5.92 9.77 16.11
C LYS A 76 4.79 10.77 16.20
N VAL A 77 5.14 12.04 16.39
CA VAL A 77 4.20 13.16 16.36
C VAL A 77 4.62 14.21 15.33
N ASN A 78 3.64 14.95 14.78
CA ASN A 78 3.88 16.13 13.94
C ASN A 78 4.14 17.41 14.79
N ASN A 79 4.36 18.54 14.11
CA ASN A 79 4.43 19.87 14.70
C ASN A 79 3.25 20.22 15.64
N ARG A 80 2.03 19.74 15.33
CA ARG A 80 0.81 19.91 16.15
C ARG A 80 0.72 18.95 17.33
N LYS A 81 1.73 18.11 17.54
CA LYS A 81 1.82 17.08 18.59
C LYS A 81 0.74 16.00 18.47
N GLU A 82 0.27 15.79 17.25
CA GLU A 82 -0.66 14.72 16.89
C GLU A 82 0.15 13.49 16.51
N ILE A 83 -0.27 12.31 16.97
CA ILE A 83 0.39 11.06 16.60
C ILE A 83 0.19 10.80 15.11
N VAL A 84 1.29 10.68 14.36
CA VAL A 84 1.29 10.45 12.90
C VAL A 84 1.79 9.07 12.50
N ALA A 85 2.53 8.39 13.38
CA ALA A 85 2.94 7.00 13.17
C ALA A 85 3.05 6.25 14.48
N ILE A 86 2.82 4.95 14.44
CA ILE A 86 2.97 4.01 15.54
C ILE A 86 3.73 2.79 15.00
N SER A 87 4.78 2.37 15.71
CA SER A 87 5.58 1.17 15.42
C SER A 87 5.37 0.13 16.52
N LEU A 88 5.00 -1.07 16.11
CA LEU A 88 4.89 -2.25 16.94
C LEU A 88 6.11 -3.14 16.73
N GLU A 89 6.84 -3.39 17.80
CA GLU A 89 8.09 -4.17 17.78
C GLU A 89 8.11 -5.24 18.88
N ASN A 90 6.97 -5.46 19.55
CA ASN A 90 6.88 -6.42 20.64
C ASN A 90 5.74 -7.43 20.40
N ASN A 91 5.87 -8.57 21.08
CA ASN A 91 4.97 -9.72 20.94
C ASN A 91 3.65 -9.57 21.71
N GLN A 92 3.51 -8.48 22.47
CA GLN A 92 2.34 -8.19 23.30
C GLN A 92 1.39 -7.19 22.64
N SER A 93 1.77 -6.66 21.47
CA SER A 93 1.01 -5.64 20.77
C SER A 93 0.30 -6.21 19.57
N TYR A 94 -0.97 -5.86 19.50
CA TYR A 94 -1.93 -6.41 18.57
C TYR A 94 -2.53 -5.25 17.80
N ILE A 95 -2.53 -5.34 16.48
CA ILE A 95 -3.25 -4.39 15.62
C ILE A 95 -4.75 -4.70 15.66
N ASN A 96 -5.06 -5.99 15.77
CA ASN A 96 -6.40 -6.53 16.01
C ASN A 96 -6.28 -7.86 16.77
N SER A 97 -7.37 -8.57 17.01
CA SER A 97 -7.36 -9.85 17.74
C SER A 97 -6.50 -10.97 17.10
N THR A 98 -5.98 -10.80 15.88
CA THR A 98 -5.33 -11.86 15.10
C THR A 98 -3.92 -11.51 14.62
N ILE A 99 -3.62 -10.24 14.35
CA ILE A 99 -2.37 -9.79 13.72
C ILE A 99 -1.45 -9.14 14.76
N ASN A 100 -0.29 -9.77 14.96
CA ASN A 100 0.81 -9.33 15.82
C ASN A 100 2.18 -9.62 15.17
N ILE A 101 3.27 -9.36 15.89
CA ILE A 101 4.65 -9.51 15.41
C ILE A 101 5.03 -10.95 15.02
N ASN A 102 4.30 -11.97 15.47
CA ASN A 102 4.54 -13.37 15.09
C ASN A 102 3.77 -13.78 13.83
N SER A 103 3.09 -12.85 13.15
CA SER A 103 2.27 -13.16 11.98
C SER A 103 3.13 -13.47 10.77
N THR A 104 2.83 -14.59 10.11
CA THR A 104 3.43 -14.93 8.81
C THR A 104 2.82 -14.09 7.69
N GLU A 105 3.48 -14.00 6.54
CA GLU A 105 2.91 -13.34 5.36
C GLU A 105 1.53 -13.90 5.00
N LYS A 106 1.34 -15.22 5.15
CA LYS A 106 0.05 -15.88 4.93
C LYS A 106 -1.02 -15.32 5.87
N ASN A 107 -0.72 -15.14 7.16
CA ASN A 107 -1.68 -14.55 8.10
C ASN A 107 -2.08 -13.13 7.67
N ILE A 108 -1.14 -12.35 7.15
CA ILE A 108 -1.39 -11.00 6.66
C ILE A 108 -2.34 -11.04 5.45
N TYR A 109 -2.04 -11.86 4.44
CA TYR A 109 -2.89 -11.98 3.25
C TYR A 109 -4.27 -12.56 3.55
N ASP A 110 -4.37 -13.54 4.45
CA ASP A 110 -5.65 -14.13 4.86
C ASP A 110 -6.57 -13.05 5.48
N TYR A 111 -6.01 -12.06 6.17
CA TYR A 111 -6.76 -11.02 6.86
C TYR A 111 -7.04 -9.78 5.98
N PHE A 112 -6.00 -9.25 5.33
CA PHE A 112 -6.08 -7.98 4.57
C PHE A 112 -6.27 -8.19 3.06
N GLY A 113 -6.15 -9.42 2.58
CA GLY A 113 -6.17 -9.77 1.16
C GLY A 113 -4.80 -9.64 0.49
N GLU A 114 -4.68 -10.16 -0.73
CA GLU A 114 -3.43 -10.19 -1.50
C GLU A 114 -3.08 -8.87 -2.19
N ASN A 115 -3.99 -7.88 -2.14
CA ASN A 115 -3.79 -6.57 -2.77
C ASN A 115 -2.89 -5.67 -1.92
N ALA A 116 -1.64 -6.08 -1.75
CA ALA A 116 -0.60 -5.35 -1.05
C ALA A 116 0.41 -4.75 -2.04
N TYR A 117 1.06 -3.65 -1.63
CA TYR A 117 2.28 -3.23 -2.29
C TYR A 117 3.50 -3.87 -1.61
N HIS A 118 4.54 -4.08 -2.39
CA HIS A 118 5.79 -4.65 -1.93
C HIS A 118 6.94 -3.68 -2.16
N ARG A 119 7.84 -3.58 -1.18
CA ARG A 119 9.12 -2.89 -1.34
C ARG A 119 10.19 -3.57 -0.51
N VAL A 120 11.44 -3.35 -0.86
CA VAL A 120 12.60 -3.71 -0.03
C VAL A 120 13.27 -2.41 0.37
N ASP A 121 13.64 -2.26 1.63
CA ASP A 121 14.42 -1.11 2.07
C ASP A 121 15.93 -1.36 2.05
N ASP A 122 16.70 -0.30 2.27
CA ASP A 122 18.17 -0.36 2.20
C ASP A 122 18.80 -1.22 3.30
N GLN A 123 18.02 -1.64 4.30
CA GLN A 123 18.44 -2.53 5.37
C GLN A 123 18.09 -4.00 5.09
N GLY A 124 17.49 -4.28 3.92
CA GLY A 124 17.13 -5.63 3.49
C GLY A 124 15.77 -6.10 4.00
N TYR A 125 14.96 -5.23 4.63
CA TYR A 125 13.61 -5.62 5.03
C TYR A 125 12.72 -5.77 3.81
N LYS A 126 12.04 -6.91 3.71
CA LYS A 126 10.92 -7.10 2.80
C LYS A 126 9.67 -6.50 3.44
N ILE A 127 9.01 -5.59 2.75
CA ILE A 127 7.89 -4.83 3.29
C ILE A 127 6.63 -5.17 2.52
N ILE A 128 5.60 -5.61 3.24
CA ILE A 128 4.25 -5.81 2.73
C ILE A 128 3.40 -4.66 3.25
N GLY A 129 2.76 -3.91 2.35
CA GLY A 129 2.05 -2.71 2.73
C GLY A 129 0.63 -2.61 2.18
N TYR A 130 -0.26 -2.04 2.99
CA TYR A 130 -1.64 -1.74 2.64
C TYR A 130 -1.89 -0.24 2.77
N LYS A 131 -2.71 0.31 1.87
CA LYS A 131 -3.08 1.71 1.86
C LYS A 131 -4.59 1.83 2.00
N ASP A 132 -5.01 2.64 2.95
CA ASP A 132 -6.38 3.10 3.09
C ASP A 132 -6.45 4.54 2.61
N SER A 133 -6.73 4.72 1.33
CA SER A 133 -6.81 6.03 0.70
C SER A 133 -7.99 6.87 1.16
N LYS A 134 -8.99 6.27 1.82
CA LYS A 134 -10.14 7.02 2.34
C LYS A 134 -9.78 7.76 3.63
N HIS A 135 -8.89 7.20 4.44
CA HIS A 135 -8.51 7.75 5.74
C HIS A 135 -7.06 8.26 5.79
N ASP A 136 -6.37 8.27 4.65
CA ASP A 136 -4.96 8.64 4.50
C ASP A 136 -4.02 7.89 5.45
N ILE A 137 -4.25 6.58 5.62
CA ILE A 137 -3.46 5.70 6.50
C ILE A 137 -2.78 4.61 5.67
N LYS A 138 -1.53 4.30 5.98
CA LYS A 138 -0.84 3.09 5.53
C LYS A 138 -0.49 2.18 6.70
N LEU A 139 -0.47 0.88 6.41
CA LEU A 139 -0.05 -0.19 7.29
C LEU A 139 1.08 -0.95 6.61
N GLU A 140 2.25 -1.05 7.24
CA GLU A 140 3.45 -1.68 6.69
C GLU A 140 3.98 -2.76 7.64
N PHE A 141 4.20 -3.96 7.12
CA PHE A 141 4.76 -5.11 7.81
C PHE A 141 6.19 -5.34 7.32
N PHE A 142 7.18 -5.29 8.22
CA PHE A 142 8.60 -5.37 7.91
C PHE A 142 9.12 -6.77 8.26
N TYR A 143 9.50 -7.52 7.24
CA TYR A 143 10.05 -8.87 7.37
C TYR A 143 11.57 -8.87 7.17
N LEU A 144 12.29 -9.54 8.07
CA LEU A 144 13.70 -9.87 7.92
C LEU A 144 13.84 -11.40 8.03
N GLU A 145 14.46 -12.03 7.03
CA GLU A 145 14.66 -13.49 7.00
C GLU A 145 13.38 -14.32 7.29
N SER A 146 12.22 -13.83 6.86
CA SER A 146 10.87 -14.39 7.08
C SER A 146 10.23 -14.13 8.45
N ASN A 147 10.92 -13.46 9.37
CA ASN A 147 10.36 -13.02 10.63
C ASN A 147 9.78 -11.61 10.49
N LEU A 148 8.56 -11.40 10.97
CA LEU A 148 7.96 -10.08 11.05
C LEU A 148 8.59 -9.35 12.25
N GLU A 149 9.44 -8.36 12.00
CA GLU A 149 10.20 -7.66 13.03
C GLU A 149 9.50 -6.39 13.52
N ARG A 150 8.70 -5.79 12.63
CA ARG A 150 8.03 -4.52 12.91
C ARG A 150 6.73 -4.37 12.14
N ILE A 151 5.74 -3.76 12.77
CA ILE A 151 4.54 -3.29 12.08
C ILE A 151 4.38 -1.79 12.29
N ILE A 152 4.26 -1.03 11.20
CA ILE A 152 4.08 0.42 11.25
C ILE A 152 2.69 0.80 10.73
N ILE A 153 1.97 1.58 11.52
CA ILE A 153 0.74 2.26 11.11
C ILE A 153 1.06 3.75 11.04
N SER A 154 0.77 4.41 9.93
CA SER A 154 1.10 5.83 9.77
C SER A 154 0.16 6.56 8.83
N LYS A 155 0.06 7.88 8.98
CA LYS A 155 -0.61 8.73 7.98
C LYS A 155 0.25 8.85 6.71
N PHE A 156 -0.37 9.05 5.54
CA PHE A 156 0.36 9.27 4.29
C PHE A 156 1.27 10.49 4.34
N GLU A 157 0.79 11.59 4.92
CA GLU A 157 1.54 12.83 5.13
C GLU A 157 2.38 12.78 6.42
N GLY A 158 3.01 11.65 6.68
CA GLY A 158 3.87 11.45 7.84
C GLY A 158 5.32 11.92 7.67
N PHE A 159 5.67 12.60 6.56
CA PHE A 159 7.00 13.17 6.29
C PHE A 159 6.93 14.36 5.33
#